data_AF-E6K0U2-F1
#
_entry.id   AF-E6K0U2-F1
#
_cell.length_a   1.000
_cell.length_b   1.000
_cell.length_c   1.000
_cell.angle_alpha   90.00
_cell.angle_beta   90.00
_cell.angle_gamma   90.00
#
_symmetry.space_group_name_H-M   'P 1'
#
loop_
_entity.id
_entity.type
_entity.pdbx_description
1 polymer ?
#
loop_
_entity_poly.entity_id
_entity_poly.type
_entity_poly.pdbx_seq_one_letter_code
_entity_poly.pdbx_strand_id
1 'polypeptide(L)'
;MSTTFIPRHKLNQPIPNEVFSITRSFETPYIIFDFTGIRHAVQEYQHSICLLGNAKLNFALKACYEPDILRLLREEKLGVDVASSNEFKLAQKIGFDEISATGPSFTHPDQVDIWHKRTLYLIFHLMIS
;
A
#
# COMPACT_ATOMS: atom_id res chain seq x y z
N MET A 1 2.36 -10.24 28.55
CA MET A 1 2.12 -9.96 27.13
C MET A 1 3.16 -10.74 26.34
N SER A 2 2.77 -11.82 25.67
CA SER A 2 3.71 -12.60 24.86
C SER A 2 3.87 -11.94 23.50
N THR A 3 5.06 -11.40 23.23
CA THR A 3 5.42 -10.94 21.88
C THR A 3 5.62 -12.17 21.01
N THR A 4 4.69 -12.44 20.10
CA THR A 4 4.89 -13.43 19.03
C THR A 4 5.51 -12.72 17.84
N PHE A 5 6.78 -13.00 17.58
CA PHE A 5 7.45 -12.58 16.35
C PHE A 5 6.87 -13.44 15.20
N ILE A 6 6.12 -12.84 14.28
CA ILE A 6 5.64 -13.55 13.09
C ILE A 6 6.82 -13.58 12.10
N PRO A 7 7.39 -14.75 11.78
CA PRO A 7 8.54 -14.82 10.89
C PRO A 7 8.11 -14.54 9.44
N ARG A 8 8.91 -13.73 8.75
CA ARG A 8 8.85 -13.34 7.31
C ARG A 8 8.83 -14.51 6.29
N HIS A 9 8.73 -15.76 6.73
CA HIS A 9 9.02 -16.97 5.94
C HIS A 9 8.01 -17.23 4.80
N LYS A 10 6.85 -16.57 4.78
CA LYS A 10 5.84 -16.81 3.73
C LYS A 10 6.15 -16.16 2.38
N LEU A 11 7.05 -15.16 2.33
CA LEU A 11 7.49 -14.54 1.07
C LEU A 11 8.60 -15.33 0.35
N ASN A 12 9.23 -16.30 1.04
CA ASN A 12 10.30 -17.13 0.48
C ASN A 12 9.79 -18.46 -0.09
N GLN A 13 8.49 -18.57 -0.34
CA GLN A 13 7.94 -19.74 -0.99
C GLN A 13 8.31 -19.70 -2.49
N PRO A 14 8.74 -20.82 -3.09
CA PRO A 14 8.98 -20.86 -4.52
C PRO A 14 7.67 -20.53 -5.26
N ILE A 15 7.79 -19.77 -6.35
CA ILE A 15 6.65 -19.48 -7.23
C ILE A 15 6.04 -20.82 -7.67
N PRO A 16 4.73 -21.06 -7.45
CA PRO A 16 4.11 -22.31 -7.85
C PRO A 16 4.31 -22.57 -9.34
N ASN A 17 4.63 -23.82 -9.70
CA ASN A 17 4.90 -24.19 -11.10
C ASN A 17 3.70 -23.92 -12.02
N GLU A 18 2.50 -23.97 -11.47
CA GLU A 18 1.25 -23.68 -12.18
C GLU A 18 1.23 -22.25 -12.76
N VAL A 19 1.87 -21.29 -12.09
CA VAL A 19 1.97 -19.90 -12.57
C VAL A 19 2.70 -19.87 -13.91
N PHE A 20 3.83 -20.58 -14.05
CA PHE A 20 4.58 -20.64 -15.31
C PHE A 20 3.80 -21.35 -16.43
N SER A 21 2.91 -22.28 -16.09
CA SER A 21 2.04 -22.93 -17.07
C SER A 21 0.97 -21.98 -17.59
N ILE A 22 0.33 -21.22 -16.69
CA ILE A 22 -0.70 -20.23 -17.04
C ILE A 22 -0.10 -19.09 -17.86
N THR A 23 1.12 -18.66 -17.54
CA THR A 23 1.69 -17.47 -18.18
C THR A 23 2.17 -17.69 -19.62
N ARG A 24 2.34 -18.95 -20.04
CA ARG A 24 2.72 -19.30 -21.43
C ARG A 24 1.67 -18.86 -22.46
N SER A 25 0.41 -18.69 -22.07
CA SER A 25 -0.64 -18.22 -22.97
C SER A 25 -0.72 -16.70 -23.11
N PHE A 26 0.12 -15.94 -22.39
CA PHE A 26 0.12 -14.49 -22.43
C PHE A 26 1.34 -13.96 -23.19
N GLU A 27 1.11 -12.95 -24.04
CA GLU A 27 2.18 -12.23 -24.71
C GLU A 27 2.95 -11.35 -23.72
N THR A 28 4.26 -11.29 -23.87
CA THR A 28 5.14 -10.49 -22.99
C THR A 28 5.29 -9.06 -23.52
N PRO A 29 5.45 -8.05 -22.64
CA PRO A 29 5.63 -8.14 -21.19
C PRO A 29 4.30 -8.12 -20.39
N TYR A 30 4.29 -8.84 -19.26
CA TYR A 30 3.22 -8.80 -18.26
C TYR A 30 3.80 -8.77 -16.84
N ILE A 31 2.98 -8.30 -15.89
CA ILE A 31 3.30 -8.30 -14.45
C ILE A 31 2.25 -9.18 -13.74
N ILE A 32 2.70 -9.99 -12.78
CA ILE A 32 1.83 -10.84 -11.96
C ILE A 32 1.87 -10.32 -10.54
N PHE A 33 0.70 -10.15 -9.94
CA PHE A 33 0.55 -9.75 -8.54
C PHE A 33 0.00 -10.91 -7.71
N ASP A 34 0.66 -11.23 -6.60
CA ASP A 34 0.10 -12.13 -5.59
C ASP A 34 -0.74 -11.32 -4.60
N PHE A 35 -2.04 -11.26 -4.82
CA PHE A 35 -2.98 -10.55 -3.96
C PHE A 35 -2.99 -11.11 -2.53
N THR A 36 -2.78 -12.42 -2.37
CA THR A 36 -2.78 -13.07 -1.05
C THR A 36 -1.52 -12.68 -0.27
N GLY A 37 -0.36 -12.72 -0.94
CA GLY A 37 0.91 -12.27 -0.39
C GLY A 37 0.89 -10.79 -0.01
N ILE A 38 0.34 -9.93 -0.86
CA ILE A 38 0.20 -8.49 -0.58
C ILE A 38 -0.69 -8.27 0.65
N ARG A 39 -1.87 -8.91 0.72
CA ARG A 39 -2.77 -8.83 1.88
C ARG A 39 -2.07 -9.26 3.17
N HIS A 40 -1.38 -10.40 3.14
CA HIS A 40 -0.65 -10.89 4.31
C HIS A 40 0.43 -9.89 4.77
N ALA A 41 1.19 -9.32 3.84
CA ALA A 41 2.20 -8.31 4.16
C ALA A 41 1.57 -7.07 4.80
N VAL A 42 0.46 -6.56 4.25
CA VAL A 42 -0.26 -5.41 4.81
C VAL A 42 -0.70 -5.69 6.25
N GLN A 43 -1.32 -6.85 6.51
CA GLN A 43 -1.78 -7.24 7.84
C GLN A 43 -0.61 -7.38 8.83
N GLU A 44 0.53 -7.93 8.40
CA GLU A 44 1.73 -8.04 9.21
C GLU A 44 2.31 -6.66 9.59
N TYR A 45 2.36 -5.72 8.63
CA TYR A 45 2.79 -4.36 8.91
C TYR A 45 1.82 -3.63 9.83
N GLN A 46 0.51 -3.72 9.59
CA GLN A 46 -0.49 -3.12 10.46
C GLN A 46 -0.36 -3.66 11.89
N HIS A 47 -0.21 -4.98 12.07
CA HIS A 47 -0.02 -5.58 13.39
C HIS A 47 1.25 -5.08 14.09
N SER A 48 2.35 -4.94 13.34
CA SER A 48 3.62 -4.45 13.87
C SER A 48 3.56 -2.97 14.25
N ILE A 49 2.87 -2.15 13.47
CA ILE A 49 2.71 -0.71 13.70
C ILE A 49 1.72 -0.42 14.84
N CYS A 50 0.74 -1.27 15.11
CA CYS A 50 -0.15 -1.14 16.27
C CYS A 50 0.60 -1.12 17.61
N LEU A 51 1.83 -1.64 17.67
CA LEU A 51 2.69 -1.55 18.85
C LEU A 51 3.21 -0.12 19.10
N LEU A 52 3.19 0.73 18.07
CA LEU A 52 3.65 2.12 18.09
C LEU A 52 2.48 3.09 18.33
N GLY A 53 1.63 2.82 19.33
CA GLY A 53 0.59 3.74 19.80
C GLY A 53 -0.26 4.35 18.66
N ASN A 54 -0.16 5.67 18.49
CA ASN A 54 -0.94 6.44 17.49
C ASN A 54 -0.34 6.44 16.07
N ALA A 55 0.62 5.56 15.77
CA ALA A 55 1.21 5.48 14.44
C ALA A 55 0.18 4.97 13.42
N LYS A 56 0.16 5.61 12.25
CA LYS A 56 -0.69 5.21 11.11
C LYS A 56 0.18 4.77 9.95
N LEU A 57 -0.29 3.76 9.24
CA LEU A 57 0.39 3.16 8.10
C LEU A 57 -0.34 3.53 6.81
N ASN A 58 0.36 4.30 5.96
CA ASN A 58 -0.15 4.73 4.67
C ASN A 58 0.73 4.19 3.54
N PHE A 59 0.09 3.63 2.51
CA PHE A 59 0.79 3.16 1.32
C PHE A 59 1.18 4.33 0.41
N ALA A 60 2.43 4.39 -0.02
CA ALA A 60 2.86 5.41 -0.99
C ALA A 60 2.29 5.08 -2.39
N LEU A 61 1.29 5.85 -2.84
CA LEU A 61 0.54 5.55 -4.09
C LEU A 61 1.48 5.45 -5.30
N LYS A 62 2.50 6.32 -5.37
CA LYS A 62 3.53 6.30 -6.41
C LYS A 62 4.26 4.96 -6.61
N ALA A 63 4.21 4.06 -5.62
CA ALA A 63 4.81 2.72 -5.74
C ALA A 63 4.00 1.79 -6.66
N CYS A 64 2.67 1.95 -6.72
CA CYS A 64 1.82 1.15 -7.60
C CYS A 64 0.50 1.87 -7.87
N TYR A 65 0.25 2.20 -9.14
CA TYR A 65 -0.99 2.84 -9.59
C TYR A 65 -2.09 1.83 -9.96
N GLU A 66 -1.82 0.52 -9.85
CA GLU A 66 -2.73 -0.54 -10.30
C GLU A 66 -4.05 -0.52 -9.49
N PRO A 67 -5.20 -0.22 -10.11
CA PRO A 67 -6.44 0.01 -9.37
C PRO A 67 -6.91 -1.17 -8.52
N ASP A 68 -6.68 -2.42 -8.95
CA ASP A 68 -7.05 -3.59 -8.16
C ASP A 68 -6.21 -3.76 -6.89
N ILE A 69 -4.91 -3.40 -6.96
CA ILE A 69 -4.05 -3.36 -5.79
C ILE A 69 -4.53 -2.27 -4.84
N LEU A 70 -4.81 -1.07 -5.35
CA LEU A 70 -5.32 0.03 -4.53
C LEU A 70 -6.67 -0.31 -3.87
N ARG A 71 -7.57 -1.01 -4.58
CA ARG A 71 -8.82 -1.53 -4.00
C ARG A 71 -8.57 -2.51 -2.86
N LEU A 72 -7.64 -3.46 -3.03
CA LEU A 72 -7.26 -4.40 -1.98
C LEU A 72 -6.72 -3.65 -0.75
N LEU A 73 -5.83 -2.67 -0.93
CA LEU A 73 -5.28 -1.89 0.18
C LEU A 73 -6.37 -1.12 0.94
N ARG A 74 -7.33 -0.53 0.21
CA ARG A 74 -8.51 0.13 0.79
C ARG A 74 -9.40 -0.84 1.57
N GLU A 75 -9.55 -2.07 1.08
CA GLU A 75 -10.31 -3.14 1.76
C GLU A 75 -9.63 -3.59 3.07
N GLU A 76 -8.31 -3.64 3.09
CA GLU A 76 -7.51 -3.87 4.31
C GLU A 76 -7.45 -2.65 5.25
N LYS A 77 -8.23 -1.60 4.97
CA LYS A 77 -8.29 -0.36 5.77
C LYS A 77 -6.93 0.33 5.93
N LEU A 78 -6.07 0.19 4.93
CA LEU A 78 -4.81 0.92 4.84
C LEU A 78 -5.09 2.33 4.31
N GLY A 79 -4.41 3.34 4.88
CA GLY A 79 -4.43 4.67 4.29
C GLY A 79 -3.50 4.76 3.08
N VAL A 80 -3.52 5.89 2.39
CA VAL A 80 -2.68 6.13 1.22
C VAL A 80 -1.99 7.49 1.32
N ASP A 81 -0.75 7.55 0.87
CA ASP A 81 0.04 8.77 0.78
C ASP A 81 0.21 9.16 -0.70
N VAL A 82 -0.13 10.40 -1.03
CA VAL A 82 -0.13 10.93 -2.39
C VAL A 82 0.86 12.08 -2.56
N ALA A 83 1.56 12.11 -3.70
CA ALA A 83 2.59 13.10 -4.00
C ALA A 83 2.17 14.12 -5.08
N SER A 84 0.96 13.98 -5.63
CA SER A 84 0.44 14.88 -6.67
C SER A 84 -1.09 14.98 -6.65
N SER A 85 -1.65 16.03 -7.28
CA SER A 85 -3.10 16.20 -7.41
C SER A 85 -3.76 15.08 -8.23
N ASN A 86 -3.03 14.45 -9.15
CA ASN A 86 -3.55 13.30 -9.91
C ASN A 86 -3.67 12.06 -9.03
N GLU A 87 -2.67 11.81 -8.19
CA GLU A 87 -2.71 10.73 -7.19
C GLU A 87 -3.83 10.96 -6.17
N PHE A 88 -4.01 12.19 -5.71
CA PHE A 88 -5.12 12.55 -4.83
C PHE A 88 -6.49 12.23 -5.47
N LYS A 89 -6.72 12.64 -6.71
CA LYS A 89 -7.96 12.32 -7.44
C LYS A 89 -8.16 10.81 -7.62
N LEU A 90 -7.09 10.06 -7.87
CA LEU A 90 -7.14 8.60 -7.97
C LEU A 90 -7.53 7.99 -6.61
N ALA A 91 -6.89 8.41 -5.52
CA ALA A 91 -7.21 7.96 -4.17
C ALA A 91 -8.68 8.23 -3.80
N GLN A 92 -9.19 9.42 -4.13
CA GLN A 92 -10.61 9.76 -3.96
C GLN A 92 -11.53 8.86 -4.79
N LYS A 93 -11.17 8.60 -6.06
CA LYS A 93 -11.95 7.72 -6.95
C LYS A 93 -12.00 6.27 -6.47
N ILE A 94 -10.91 5.76 -5.90
CA ILE A 94 -10.86 4.42 -5.30
C ILE A 94 -11.64 4.36 -3.97
N GLY A 95 -11.77 5.49 -3.28
CA GLY A 95 -12.53 5.63 -2.04
C GLY A 95 -11.72 5.30 -0.79
N PHE A 96 -10.48 5.78 -0.70
CA PHE A 96 -9.68 5.66 0.53
C PHE A 96 -10.27 6.53 1.65
N ASP A 97 -10.43 5.93 2.83
CA ASP A 97 -10.91 6.61 4.05
C ASP A 97 -9.87 7.60 4.60
N GLU A 98 -8.58 7.28 4.43
CA GLU A 98 -7.46 8.08 4.89
C GLU A 98 -6.48 8.38 3.75
N ILE A 99 -6.26 9.67 3.49
CA ILE A 99 -5.35 10.17 2.45
C ILE A 99 -4.41 11.20 3.10
N SER A 100 -3.12 10.89 3.15
CA SER A 100 -2.05 11.86 3.44
C SER A 100 -1.43 12.36 2.14
N ALA A 101 -0.83 13.55 2.15
CA ALA A 101 -0.22 14.10 0.95
C ALA A 101 1.22 14.59 1.21
N THR A 102 2.22 13.95 0.61
CA THR A 102 3.62 14.39 0.73
C THR A 102 4.21 14.68 -0.65
N GLY A 103 4.36 15.97 -0.98
CA GLY A 103 4.98 16.38 -2.24
C GLY A 103 5.01 17.89 -2.44
N PRO A 104 6.00 18.43 -3.16
CA PRO A 104 6.09 19.88 -3.45
C PRO A 104 5.08 20.33 -4.51
N SER A 105 4.40 19.39 -5.18
CA SER A 105 3.57 19.64 -6.36
C SER A 105 2.18 20.23 -6.05
N PHE A 106 1.79 20.32 -4.77
CA PHE A 106 0.53 20.94 -4.36
C PHE A 106 0.67 22.46 -4.38
N THR A 107 0.08 23.10 -5.40
CA THR A 107 0.29 24.51 -5.73
C THR A 107 -0.88 25.44 -5.37
N HIS A 108 -1.98 24.92 -4.81
CA HIS A 108 -3.16 25.73 -4.48
C HIS A 108 -3.70 25.43 -3.07
N PRO A 109 -4.03 26.45 -2.24
CA PRO A 109 -4.56 26.27 -0.88
C PRO A 109 -5.89 25.50 -0.84
N ASP A 110 -6.75 25.60 -1.86
CA ASP A 110 -7.99 24.80 -1.97
C ASP A 110 -7.75 23.26 -2.04
N GLN A 111 -6.51 22.81 -2.24
CA GLN A 111 -6.11 21.40 -2.16
C GLN A 111 -5.50 21.02 -0.80
N VAL A 112 -5.36 21.98 0.11
CA VAL A 112 -4.58 21.94 1.36
C VAL A 112 -5.47 22.20 2.60
N ASP A 113 -6.80 22.12 2.49
CA ASP A 113 -7.69 22.22 3.67
C ASP A 113 -7.89 20.89 4.44
N ILE A 114 -7.17 19.83 4.08
CA ILE A 114 -7.25 18.52 4.75
C ILE A 114 -6.28 18.44 5.96
N TRP A 115 -5.44 19.44 6.16
CA TRP A 115 -4.32 19.42 7.10
C TRP A 115 -4.67 19.92 8.51
N HIS A 116 -5.66 19.31 9.16
CA HIS A 116 -5.81 19.47 10.60
C HIS A 116 -6.18 18.15 11.29
N LYS A 117 -5.16 17.35 11.63
CA LYS A 117 -4.99 16.70 12.94
C LYS A 117 -3.64 15.97 12.99
N ARG A 118 -2.80 16.39 13.94
CA ARG A 118 -1.49 15.84 14.29
C ARG A 118 -1.55 14.30 14.38
N THR A 119 -0.94 13.60 13.45
CA THR A 119 -0.56 12.19 13.58
C THR A 119 0.72 11.97 12.78
N LEU A 120 1.73 11.37 13.41
CA LEU A 120 3.00 11.03 12.77
C LEU A 120 2.74 9.89 11.77
N TYR A 121 2.99 10.15 10.49
CA TYR A 121 2.87 9.15 9.42
C TYR A 121 4.23 8.46 9.21
N LEU A 122 4.30 7.14 9.43
CA LEU A 122 5.45 6.34 9.00
C LEU A 122 5.18 5.85 7.57
N ILE A 123 5.93 6.39 6.61
CA ILE A 123 5.88 5.99 5.20
C ILE A 123 6.88 4.85 5.00
N PHE A 124 6.40 3.63 4.77
CA PHE A 124 7.25 2.52 4.34
C PHE A 124 7.31 2.46 2.82
N HIS A 125 8.51 2.68 2.27
CA HIS A 125 8.79 2.50 0.85
C HIS A 125 9.04 1.00 0.60
N LEU A 126 8.06 0.29 0.05
CA LEU A 126 8.20 -1.12 -0.32
C LEU A 126 9.01 -1.21 -1.63
N MET A 127 10.34 -1.08 -1.55
CA MET A 127 11.22 -1.54 -2.62
C MET A 127 11.47 -3.03 -2.41
N ILE A 128 10.91 -3.84 -3.31
CA ILE A 128 11.38 -5.19 -3.56
C ILE A 128 12.79 -5.03 -4.15
N SER A 129 13.79 -5.46 -3.40
CA SER A 129 15.18 -5.68 -3.84
C SER A 129 15.65 -6.99 -3.24
#